data_AF-A0A971A545-F1
#
_entry.id   AF-A0A971A545-F1
#
_cell.length_a   1.000
_cell.length_b   1.000
_cell.length_c   1.000
_cell.angle_alpha   90.00
_cell.angle_beta   90.00
_cell.angle_gamma   90.00
#
_symmetry.space_group_name_H-M   'P 1'
#
loop_
_entity.id
_entity.type
_entity.pdbx_description
1 polymer ?
#
loop_
_entity_poly.entity_id
_entity_poly.type
_entity_poly.pdbx_seq_one_letter_code
_entity_poly.pdbx_strand_id
1 'polypeptide(L)' 'MTDRYVIRIDATESPAVRVGDSVRKGQNLCAGTKTGISHVSPIAGVVEEVRFDPAQHEFVISVSPEKA' A
#
# COMPACT_ATOMS: atom_id res chain seq x y z
N MET A 1 -3.17 17.81 10.48
CA MET A 1 -2.47 16.51 10.32
C MET A 1 -3.22 15.75 9.25
N THR A 2 -2.61 15.49 8.10
CA THR A 2 -3.21 14.62 7.10
C THR A 2 -2.96 13.20 7.58
N ASP A 3 -3.98 12.51 8.08
CA ASP A 3 -3.87 11.08 8.41
C ASP A 3 -3.47 10.35 7.12
N ARG A 4 -2.25 9.82 7.10
CA ARG A 4 -1.70 9.06 5.98
C ARG A 4 -1.19 7.75 6.54
N TYR A 5 -1.70 6.66 6.00
CA TYR A 5 -1.34 5.32 6.41
C TYR A 5 -0.23 4.80 5.51
N VAL A 6 0.86 4.34 6.12
CA VAL A 6 2.01 3.79 5.41
C VAL A 6 1.99 2.28 5.52
N ILE A 7 2.03 1.61 4.37
CA ILE A 7 2.13 0.15 4.27
C ILE A 7 3.50 -0.16 3.66
N ARG A 8 4.24 -1.09 4.27
CA ARG A 8 5.54 -1.56 3.79
C ARG A 8 5.40 -3.00 3.33
N ILE A 9 5.97 -3.31 2.16
CA ILE A 9 5.89 -4.58 1.47
C ILE A 9 7.31 -4.98 1.08
N ASP A 10 7.73 -6.21 1.38
CA ASP A 10 9.03 -6.71 0.94
C ASP A 10 9.12 -6.74 -0.59
N ALA A 11 10.26 -6.32 -1.17
CA ALA A 11 10.41 -6.22 -2.62
C ALA A 11 10.51 -7.55 -3.37
N THR A 12 10.50 -8.69 -2.65
CA THR A 12 10.27 -10.02 -3.24
C THR A 12 8.80 -10.22 -3.65
N GLU A 13 7.91 -9.36 -3.14
CA GLU A 13 6.52 -9.18 -3.56
C GLU A 13 6.38 -7.94 -4.46
N SER A 14 5.25 -7.81 -5.15
CA SER A 14 5.01 -6.72 -6.09
C SER A 14 3.74 -5.97 -5.70
N PRO A 15 3.78 -4.64 -5.52
CA PRO A 15 2.57 -3.83 -5.35
C PRO A 15 1.58 -4.05 -6.51
N ALA A 16 0.31 -4.26 -6.18
CA ALA A 16 -0.80 -4.39 -7.14
C ALA A 16 -1.55 -3.06 -7.36
N VAL A 17 -1.09 -1.98 -6.73
CA VAL A 17 -1.71 -0.65 -6.80
C VAL A 17 -0.73 0.40 -7.31
N ARG A 18 -1.28 1.51 -7.79
CA ARG A 18 -0.57 2.66 -8.31
C ARG A 18 -1.06 3.94 -7.65
N VAL A 19 -0.26 5.00 -7.73
CA VAL A 19 -0.68 6.33 -7.28
C VAL A 19 -1.95 6.76 -8.03
N GLY A 20 -2.93 7.26 -7.28
CA GLY A 20 -4.26 7.63 -7.76
C GLY A 20 -5.32 6.53 -7.64
N ASP A 21 -4.95 5.29 -7.33
CA ASP A 21 -5.92 4.21 -7.17
C ASP A 21 -6.78 4.42 -5.91
N SER A 22 -8.09 4.24 -6.04
CA SER A 22 -9.00 4.11 -4.90
C SER A 22 -8.92 2.69 -4.33
N VAL A 23 -8.74 2.59 -3.02
CA VAL A 23 -8.68 1.32 -2.29
C VAL A 23 -9.74 1.25 -1.21
N ARG A 24 -10.22 0.04 -0.91
CA ARG A 24 -11.14 -0.23 0.21
C ARG A 24 -10.38 -0.71 1.43
N LYS A 25 -10.95 -0.49 2.62
CA LYS A 25 -10.46 -1.13 3.85
C LYS A 25 -10.47 -2.66 3.68
N GLY A 26 -9.36 -3.32 4.00
CA GLY A 26 -9.16 -4.76 3.83
C GLY A 26 -8.76 -5.19 2.41
N GLN A 27 -8.67 -4.26 1.44
CA GLN A 27 -8.22 -4.59 0.09
C GLN A 27 -6.72 -4.93 0.09
N ASN A 28 -6.37 -6.05 -0.54
CA ASN A 28 -4.97 -6.45 -0.72
C ASN A 28 -4.26 -5.49 -1.69
N LEU A 29 -3.08 -5.03 -1.30
CA LEU A 29 -2.24 -4.08 -2.03
C LEU A 29 -1.07 -4.77 -2.76
N CYS A 30 -0.93 -6.09 -2.64
CA CYS A 30 0.10 -6.90 -3.30
C CYS A 30 -0.46 -7.82 -4.39
N ALA A 31 0.35 -8.06 -5.42
CA ALA A 31 0.14 -9.06 -6.44
C ALA A 31 0.78 -10.38 -6.00
N GLY A 32 -0.05 -11.27 -5.45
CA GLY A 32 0.35 -12.62 -5.05
C GLY A 32 0.55 -12.79 -3.55
N THR A 33 0.54 -14.04 -3.12
CA THR A 33 0.70 -14.48 -1.73
C THR A 33 1.90 -15.41 -1.65
N LYS A 34 3.12 -14.88 -1.78
CA LYS A 34 4.33 -15.71 -1.63
C LYS A 34 4.53 -16.17 -0.19
N THR A 35 4.03 -15.40 0.78
CA THR A 35 4.37 -15.55 2.20
C THR A 35 3.18 -15.85 3.11
N GLY A 36 1.95 -15.89 2.57
CA GLY A 36 0.73 -15.98 3.38
C GLY A 36 0.44 -14.72 4.22
N ILE A 37 1.29 -13.68 4.10
CA ILE A 37 1.10 -12.37 4.73
C ILE A 37 0.19 -11.54 3.82
N SER A 38 -0.87 -10.97 4.39
CA SER A 38 -1.79 -10.10 3.66
C SER A 38 -1.43 -8.65 3.89
N HIS A 39 -0.99 -7.97 2.83
CA HIS A 39 -0.69 -6.53 2.85
C HIS A 39 -1.95 -5.74 2.49
N VAL A 40 -2.86 -5.61 3.45
CA VAL A 40 -4.16 -4.97 3.23
C VAL A 40 -4.17 -3.50 3.60
N SER A 41 -4.99 -2.70 2.90
CA SER A 41 -5.24 -1.31 3.28
C SER A 41 -6.02 -1.25 4.60
N PRO A 42 -5.57 -0.47 5.60
CA PRO A 42 -6.29 -0.31 6.86
C PRO A 42 -7.53 0.60 6.74
N ILE A 43 -7.61 1.39 5.66
CA ILE A 43 -8.65 2.38 5.42
C ILE A 43 -9.19 2.30 3.98
N ALA A 44 -10.36 2.89 3.75
CA ALA A 44 -10.78 3.27 2.41
C ALA A 44 -10.16 4.64 2.08
N GLY A 45 -9.64 4.80 0.86
CA GLY A 45 -8.91 6.00 0.51
C GLY A 45 -8.26 5.94 -0.86
N VAL A 46 -7.36 6.89 -1.11
CA VAL A 46 -6.60 7.02 -2.36
C VAL A 46 -5.12 6.77 -2.09
N VAL A 47 -4.47 6.03 -2.98
CA VAL A 47 -3.03 5.80 -2.95
C VAL A 47 -2.30 7.07 -3.39
N GLU A 48 -1.53 7.67 -2.50
CA GLU A 48 -0.79 8.92 -2.73
C GLU A 48 0.67 8.69 -3.15
N GLU A 49 1.27 7.59 -2.69
CA GLU A 49 2.66 7.26 -3.03
C GLU A 49 2.81 5.75 -3.16
N VAL A 50 3.60 5.35 -4.14
CA VAL A 50 4.19 4.01 -4.25
C VAL A 50 5.66 4.23 -4.61
N ARG A 51 6.57 3.92 -3.67
CA ARG A 51 8.01 4.07 -3.89
C ARG A 51 8.77 2.83 -3.47
N PHE A 52 9.94 2.61 -4.06
CA PHE A 52 10.87 1.60 -3.62
C PHE A 52 11.91 2.22 -2.67
N ASP A 53 12.10 1.61 -1.50
CA ASP A 53 13.12 1.93 -0.51
C ASP A 53 14.28 0.92 -0.65
N PRO A 54 15.38 1.29 -1.34
CA PRO A 54 16.50 0.38 -1.58
C PRO A 54 17.30 0.08 -0.30
N ALA A 55 17.19 0.93 0.73
CA ALA A 55 17.93 0.72 1.98
C ALA A 55 17.30 -0.40 2.83
N GLN A 56 15.99 -0.65 2.67
CA GLN A 56 15.27 -1.71 3.37
C GLN A 56 14.80 -2.83 2.43
N HIS A 57 15.00 -2.68 1.12
CA HIS A 57 14.54 -3.63 0.10
C HIS A 57 13.01 -3.83 0.15
N GLU A 58 12.27 -2.71 0.29
CA GLU A 58 10.82 -2.71 0.46
C GLU A 58 10.14 -1.70 -0.47
N PHE A 59 8.90 -1.96 -0.86
CA PHE A 59 7.98 -0.97 -1.39
C PHE A 59 7.23 -0.29 -0.25
N VAL A 60 7.18 1.04 -0.29
CA VAL A 60 6.43 1.89 0.62
C VAL A 60 5.23 2.45 -0.12
N ILE A 61 4.05 2.03 0.32
CA ILE A 61 2.76 2.51 -0.18
C ILE A 61 2.18 3.46 0.84
N SER A 62 1.49 4.49 0.38
CA SER A 62 0.70 5.33 1.27
C SER A 62 -0.69 5.62 0.78
N VAL A 63 -1.61 5.58 1.73
CA VAL A 63 -3.03 5.79 1.50
C VAL A 63 -3.51 6.93 2.38
N SER A 64 -4.21 7.89 1.77
CA SER A 64 -4.91 8.94 2.48
C SER A 64 -6.42 8.70 2.43
N PRO A 65 -7.17 9.04 3.49
CA PRO A 65 -8.63 8.95 3.48
C PRO A 65 -9.21 9.70 2.30
N GLU A 66 -10.23 9.13 1.67
CA GLU A 66 -11.01 9.83 0.67
C GLU A 66 -11.68 11.03 1.36
N LYS A 67 -11.49 12.24 0.81
CA LYS A 67 -12.19 13.42 1.34
C LYS A 67 -13.68 13.22 1.06
N ALA A 68 -14.48 13.11 2.11
CA ALA A 68 -15.93 13.16 2.02
C ALA A 68 -16.40 14.52 1.49
#